data_AF-A0A7K4APP5-F1
#
_entry.id   AF-A0A7K4APP5-F1
#
_cell.length_a   1.000
_cell.length_b   1.000
_cell.length_c   1.000
_cell.angle_alpha   90.00
_cell.angle_beta   90.00
_cell.angle_gamma   90.00
#
_symmetry.space_group_name_H-M   'P 1'
#
loop_
_entity.id
_entity.type
_entity.pdbx_description
1 polymer ?
#
loop_
_entity_poly.entity_id
_entity_poly.type
_entity_poly.pdbx_seq_one_letter_code
_entity_poly.pdbx_strand_id
1 'polypeptide(L)'
;MARAIFYDYLALIRDISDRRLTASISVKPSTLGGTANRELALNLARELCAESARLGVPFELDMEGRRMVDLTLAMAEDCARSGLPVTVALQAYLRRTGQDIDTMLDAGVTIRLVKGAYAGDLTDFDTIAEVFKDLAEMVIDWDVPFSVATHDPDILRWVERRISDYDILELAFLKGLSDETKETLASSGRRVAEYVPFGKNKEGYDARRRTYLARLNELGRSPAP
;
A
#
# COMPACT_ATOMS: atom_id res chain seq x y z
N MET A 1 11.67 1.21 21.58
CA MET A 1 11.68 0.70 20.19
C MET A 1 10.84 1.56 19.26
N ALA A 2 9.52 1.67 19.45
CA ALA A 2 8.64 2.48 18.59
C ALA A 2 9.11 3.94 18.40
N ARG A 3 9.51 4.62 19.48
CA ARG A 3 10.06 6.00 19.39
C ARG A 3 11.35 6.10 18.57
N ALA A 4 12.21 5.10 18.60
CA ALA A 4 13.44 5.11 17.79
C ALA A 4 13.08 5.00 16.29
N ILE A 5 12.18 4.07 15.95
CA ILE A 5 11.67 3.92 14.58
C ILE A 5 10.97 5.19 14.10
N PHE A 6 10.19 5.84 14.96
CA PHE A 6 9.58 7.14 14.67
C PHE A 6 10.62 8.19 14.26
N TYR A 7 11.73 8.30 15.00
CA TYR A 7 12.81 9.23 14.62
C TYR A 7 13.51 8.83 13.32
N ASP A 8 13.65 7.53 13.04
CA ASP A 8 14.17 7.06 11.75
C ASP A 8 13.27 7.49 10.59
N TYR A 9 11.94 7.41 10.74
CA TYR A 9 10.99 7.91 9.72
C TYR A 9 11.03 9.43 9.59
N LEU A 10 11.13 10.18 10.70
CA LEU A 10 11.29 11.64 10.63
C LEU A 10 12.55 12.04 9.86
N ALA A 11 13.66 11.34 10.09
CA ALA A 11 14.90 11.56 9.34
C ALA A 11 14.70 11.23 7.85
N LEU A 12 14.04 10.12 7.53
CA LEU A 12 13.75 9.72 6.15
C LEU A 12 12.87 10.75 5.41
N ILE A 13 11.81 11.26 6.04
CA ILE A 13 10.94 12.28 5.45
C ILE A 13 11.77 13.52 5.09
N ARG A 14 12.64 13.96 6.01
CA ARG A 14 13.54 15.10 5.78
C ARG A 14 14.52 14.84 4.65
N ASP A 15 15.15 13.66 4.63
CA ASP A 15 16.08 13.28 3.57
C ASP A 15 15.40 13.25 2.19
N ILE A 16 14.17 12.73 2.10
CA ILE A 16 13.37 12.73 0.86
C ILE A 16 13.12 14.16 0.39
N SER A 17 12.65 15.04 1.29
CA SER A 17 12.38 16.45 1.01
C SER A 17 13.64 17.22 0.59
N ASP A 18 14.70 17.15 1.39
CA ASP A 18 15.95 17.90 1.20
C ASP A 18 16.65 17.52 -0.11
N ARG A 19 16.56 16.24 -0.50
CA ARG A 19 17.11 15.71 -1.74
C ARG A 19 16.14 15.80 -2.92
N ARG A 20 14.91 16.28 -2.70
CA ARG A 20 13.84 16.40 -3.70
C ARG A 20 13.56 15.08 -4.42
N LEU A 21 13.52 13.98 -3.65
CA LEU A 21 13.21 12.67 -4.20
C LEU A 21 11.71 12.55 -4.45
N THR A 22 11.35 11.95 -5.58
CA THR A 22 9.97 11.53 -5.86
C THR A 22 9.69 10.23 -5.12
N ALA A 23 9.34 10.33 -3.85
CA ALA A 23 9.11 9.17 -2.97
C ALA A 23 8.04 9.44 -1.91
N SER A 24 7.27 8.41 -1.58
CA SER A 24 6.42 8.33 -0.39
C SER A 24 7.13 7.57 0.73
N ILE A 25 6.61 7.66 1.96
CA ILE A 25 6.93 6.72 3.03
C ILE A 25 5.73 5.83 3.34
N SER A 26 5.97 4.54 3.60
CA SER A 26 4.93 3.62 4.07
C SER A 26 5.31 3.02 5.42
N VAL A 27 4.39 3.10 6.39
CA VAL A 27 4.63 2.71 7.78
C VAL A 27 3.69 1.59 8.22
N LYS A 28 4.22 0.60 8.94
CA LYS A 28 3.41 -0.45 9.57
C LYS A 28 2.98 -0.03 10.98
N PRO A 29 1.69 -0.14 11.35
CA PRO A 29 1.24 0.16 12.71
C PRO A 29 2.01 -0.57 13.81
N SER A 30 2.40 -1.83 13.60
CA SER A 30 3.20 -2.60 14.56
C SER A 30 4.56 -1.97 14.84
N THR A 31 5.18 -1.32 13.85
CA THR A 31 6.47 -0.63 14.02
C THR A 31 6.35 0.64 14.86
N LEU A 32 5.16 1.25 14.89
CA LEU A 32 4.81 2.37 15.77
C LEU A 32 4.28 1.91 17.15
N GLY A 33 4.37 0.61 17.46
CA GLY A 33 3.96 0.07 18.75
C GLY A 33 2.50 -0.36 18.83
N GLY A 34 1.78 -0.43 17.71
CA GLY A 34 0.35 -0.73 17.67
C GLY A 34 -0.07 -2.09 18.26
N THR A 35 0.88 -3.03 18.39
CA THR A 35 0.66 -4.32 19.06
C THR A 35 0.64 -4.21 20.58
N ALA A 36 1.27 -3.19 21.16
CA ALA A 36 1.42 -3.01 22.60
C ALA A 36 0.63 -1.81 23.13
N ASN A 37 0.60 -0.70 22.38
CA ASN A 37 -0.10 0.51 22.75
C ASN A 37 -0.68 1.18 21.50
N ARG A 38 -1.99 1.00 21.31
CA ARG A 38 -2.74 1.52 20.14
C ARG A 38 -2.79 3.05 20.11
N GLU A 39 -2.97 3.68 21.27
CA GLU A 39 -3.02 5.14 21.40
C GLU A 39 -1.67 5.78 21.04
N LEU A 40 -0.57 5.17 21.50
CA LEU A 40 0.77 5.59 21.10
C LEU A 40 0.95 5.50 19.57
N ALA A 41 0.52 4.40 18.96
CA ALA A 41 0.64 4.23 17.51
C ALA A 41 -0.18 5.26 16.72
N LEU A 42 -1.40 5.58 17.18
CA LEU A 42 -2.24 6.65 16.62
C LEU A 42 -1.53 8.00 16.67
N ASN A 43 -1.04 8.39 17.85
CA ASN A 43 -0.35 9.67 18.02
C ASN A 43 0.92 9.76 17.16
N LEU A 44 1.75 8.72 17.15
CA LEU A 44 2.98 8.71 16.34
C LEU A 44 2.69 8.75 14.84
N ALA A 45 1.63 8.09 14.37
CA ALA A 45 1.25 8.15 12.96
C ALA A 45 0.74 9.53 12.55
N ARG A 46 -0.09 10.17 13.39
CA ARG A 46 -0.54 11.55 13.16
C ARG A 46 0.63 12.53 13.09
N GLU A 47 1.60 12.39 14.00
CA GLU A 47 2.82 13.22 13.99
C GLU A 47 3.67 13.00 12.71
N LEU A 48 3.85 11.75 12.27
CA LEU A 48 4.56 11.46 11.01
C LEU A 48 3.80 11.99 9.79
N CYS A 49 2.49 11.80 9.75
CA CYS A 49 1.63 12.28 8.68
C CYS A 49 1.66 13.81 8.58
N ALA A 50 1.64 14.51 9.73
CA ALA A 50 1.75 15.97 9.78
C ALA A 50 3.10 16.48 9.26
N GLU A 51 4.21 15.86 9.67
CA GLU A 51 5.55 16.23 9.16
C GLU A 51 5.68 15.94 7.66
N SER A 52 5.14 14.80 7.21
CA SER A 52 5.12 14.40 5.80
C SER A 52 4.35 15.42 4.95
N ALA A 53 3.14 15.81 5.39
CA ALA A 53 2.33 16.83 4.75
C ALA A 53 3.04 18.20 4.71
N ARG A 54 3.69 18.61 5.82
CA ARG A 54 4.46 19.86 5.90
C ARG A 54 5.61 19.91 4.89
N LEU A 55 6.24 18.77 4.61
CA LEU A 55 7.39 18.65 3.73
C LEU A 55 7.04 18.19 2.31
N GLY A 56 5.75 18.00 2.00
CA GLY A 56 5.31 17.55 0.68
C GLY A 56 5.73 16.11 0.34
N VAL A 57 5.93 15.26 1.35
CA VAL A 57 6.23 13.84 1.19
C VAL A 57 4.93 13.04 1.40
N PRO A 58 4.48 12.20 0.45
CA PRO A 58 3.28 11.40 0.66
C PRO A 58 3.46 10.37 1.79
N PHE A 59 2.42 10.20 2.60
CA PHE A 59 2.41 9.29 3.76
C PHE A 59 1.42 8.14 3.55
N GLU A 60 1.90 6.92 3.74
CA GLU A 60 1.10 5.71 3.60
C GLU A 60 1.12 4.83 4.86
N LEU A 61 0.02 4.11 5.07
CA LEU A 61 -0.12 3.07 6.08
C LEU A 61 -0.18 1.70 5.43
N ASP A 62 0.84 0.88 5.68
CA ASP A 62 0.88 -0.52 5.27
C ASP A 62 -0.13 -1.34 6.09
N MET A 63 -0.95 -2.14 5.39
CA MET A 63 -1.88 -3.05 6.03
C MET A 63 -1.22 -4.37 6.39
N GLU A 64 -1.24 -4.69 7.68
CA GLU A 64 -0.72 -5.94 8.22
C GLU A 64 -1.81 -7.03 8.27
N GLY A 65 -1.63 -8.08 9.06
CA GLY A 65 -2.63 -9.14 9.21
C GLY A 65 -3.91 -8.66 9.95
N ARG A 66 -4.97 -9.47 9.87
CA ARG A 66 -6.34 -9.16 10.36
C ARG A 66 -6.43 -8.40 11.69
N ARG A 67 -5.62 -8.75 12.69
CA ARG A 67 -5.63 -8.10 14.02
C ARG A 67 -5.27 -6.61 14.00
N MET A 68 -4.62 -6.15 12.93
CA MET A 68 -4.20 -4.76 12.77
C MET A 68 -5.17 -3.93 11.94
N VAL A 69 -6.11 -4.54 11.20
CA VAL A 69 -7.00 -3.84 10.25
C VAL A 69 -7.70 -2.65 10.91
N ASP A 70 -8.42 -2.90 12.00
CA ASP A 70 -9.17 -1.83 12.68
C ASP A 70 -8.25 -0.75 13.27
N LEU A 71 -6.99 -1.07 13.61
CA LEU A 71 -6.03 -0.05 14.04
C LEU A 71 -5.60 0.82 12.85
N THR A 72 -5.22 0.19 11.75
CA THR A 72 -4.73 0.89 10.57
C THR A 72 -5.80 1.82 10.01
N LEU A 73 -7.05 1.36 9.92
CA LEU A 73 -8.16 2.19 9.43
C LEU A 73 -8.44 3.36 10.37
N ALA A 74 -8.42 3.13 11.69
CA ALA A 74 -8.56 4.22 12.67
C ALA A 74 -7.42 5.25 12.57
N MET A 75 -6.19 4.81 12.29
CA MET A 75 -5.04 5.70 12.06
C MET A 75 -5.20 6.54 10.79
N ALA A 76 -5.65 5.93 9.70
CA ALA A 76 -5.89 6.63 8.44
C ALA A 76 -7.02 7.67 8.58
N GLU A 77 -8.15 7.27 9.16
CA GLU A 77 -9.28 8.14 9.41
C GLU A 77 -8.91 9.32 10.33
N ASP A 78 -8.13 9.07 11.37
CA ASP A 78 -7.67 10.12 12.29
C ASP A 78 -6.74 11.14 11.61
N CYS A 79 -5.86 10.69 10.72
CA CYS A 79 -5.03 11.59 9.91
C CYS A 79 -5.91 12.43 8.96
N ALA A 80 -6.83 11.80 8.24
CA ALA A 80 -7.69 12.47 7.28
C ALA A 80 -8.63 13.49 7.95
N ARG A 81 -9.25 13.14 9.10
CA ARG A 81 -10.05 14.07 9.91
C ARG A 81 -9.25 15.25 10.46
N SER A 82 -7.93 15.09 10.59
CA SER A 82 -7.01 16.17 10.96
C SER A 82 -6.58 17.03 9.76
N GLY A 83 -7.17 16.81 8.57
CA GLY A 83 -6.82 17.51 7.34
C GLY A 83 -5.49 17.08 6.73
N LEU A 84 -4.97 15.91 7.11
CA LEU A 84 -3.69 15.40 6.65
C LEU A 84 -3.89 14.36 5.54
N PRO A 85 -3.24 14.50 4.37
CA PRO A 85 -3.33 13.51 3.31
C PRO A 85 -2.66 12.20 3.71
N VAL A 86 -3.37 11.10 3.54
CA VAL A 86 -2.89 9.75 3.88
C VAL A 86 -3.41 8.73 2.88
N THR A 87 -2.56 7.76 2.55
CA THR A 87 -2.95 6.56 1.80
C THR A 87 -3.00 5.35 2.72
N VAL A 88 -3.97 4.46 2.55
CA VAL A 88 -4.03 3.18 3.26
C VAL A 88 -4.08 2.00 2.29
N ALA A 89 -3.34 0.94 2.61
CA ALA A 89 -3.44 -0.30 1.85
C ALA A 89 -4.72 -1.09 2.21
N LEU A 90 -5.45 -1.59 1.22
CA LEU A 90 -6.64 -2.43 1.42
C LEU A 90 -6.49 -3.76 0.65
N GLN A 91 -6.96 -4.86 1.25
CA GLN A 91 -6.55 -6.21 0.86
C GLN A 91 -7.71 -7.02 0.28
N ALA A 92 -7.66 -7.36 -1.01
CA ALA A 92 -8.75 -8.06 -1.71
C ALA A 92 -9.14 -9.42 -1.10
N TYR A 93 -8.23 -10.10 -0.39
CA TYR A 93 -8.51 -11.38 0.26
C TYR A 93 -9.44 -11.32 1.50
N LEU A 94 -9.91 -10.13 1.94
CA LEU A 94 -10.82 -9.98 3.08
C LEU A 94 -12.23 -9.64 2.58
N ARG A 95 -13.23 -10.33 3.13
CA ARG A 95 -14.64 -10.08 2.75
C ARG A 95 -15.13 -8.69 3.15
N ARG A 96 -14.51 -8.08 4.17
CA ARG A 96 -14.85 -6.74 4.66
C ARG A 96 -14.36 -5.60 3.77
N THR A 97 -13.46 -5.87 2.82
CA THR A 97 -12.73 -4.79 2.15
C THR A 97 -13.61 -3.86 1.32
N GLY A 98 -14.72 -4.34 0.73
CA GLY A 98 -15.66 -3.44 0.04
C GLY A 98 -16.22 -2.35 0.96
N GLN A 99 -16.64 -2.73 2.17
CA GLN A 99 -17.13 -1.77 3.17
C GLN A 99 -16.02 -0.84 3.68
N ASP A 100 -14.80 -1.37 3.86
CA ASP A 100 -13.66 -0.56 4.27
C ASP A 100 -13.27 0.46 3.17
N ILE A 101 -13.44 0.14 1.88
CA ILE A 101 -13.23 1.07 0.76
C ILE A 101 -14.17 2.27 0.90
N ASP A 102 -15.48 2.04 0.99
CA ASP A 102 -16.47 3.11 1.09
C ASP A 102 -16.16 4.01 2.30
N THR A 103 -15.90 3.39 3.46
CA THR A 103 -15.59 4.11 4.70
C THR A 103 -14.33 4.99 4.58
N MET A 104 -13.29 4.50 3.91
CA MET A 104 -12.03 5.23 3.76
C MET A 104 -12.15 6.35 2.72
N LEU A 105 -12.85 6.12 1.61
CA LEU A 105 -13.09 7.15 0.60
C LEU A 105 -13.99 8.27 1.14
N ASP A 106 -15.04 7.94 1.90
CA ASP A 106 -15.87 8.92 2.62
C ASP A 106 -15.05 9.80 3.57
N ALA A 107 -14.03 9.22 4.21
CA ALA A 107 -13.13 9.94 5.10
C ALA A 107 -12.07 10.78 4.36
N GLY A 108 -11.97 10.69 3.02
CA GLY A 108 -10.96 11.37 2.21
C GLY A 108 -9.59 10.69 2.23
N VAL A 109 -9.53 9.39 2.53
CA VAL A 109 -8.30 8.59 2.53
C VAL A 109 -8.04 8.02 1.13
N THR A 110 -6.82 8.15 0.61
CA THR A 110 -6.41 7.54 -0.66
C THR A 110 -6.23 6.04 -0.48
N ILE A 111 -6.59 5.24 -1.49
CA ILE A 111 -6.51 3.77 -1.42
C ILE A 111 -5.32 3.25 -2.22
N ARG A 112 -4.60 2.28 -1.63
CA ARG A 112 -3.71 1.36 -2.35
C ARG A 112 -4.25 -0.06 -2.28
N LEU A 113 -4.74 -0.58 -3.39
CA LEU A 113 -5.32 -1.93 -3.44
C LEU A 113 -4.22 -2.99 -3.61
N VAL A 114 -4.25 -4.02 -2.77
CA VAL A 114 -3.35 -5.20 -2.82
C VAL A 114 -4.15 -6.48 -2.76
N LYS A 115 -3.59 -7.62 -3.21
CA LYS A 115 -4.20 -8.94 -2.95
C LYS A 115 -4.25 -9.27 -1.46
N GLY A 116 -3.15 -9.00 -0.76
CA GLY A 116 -2.94 -9.38 0.64
C GLY A 116 -1.72 -10.29 0.80
N ALA A 117 -1.01 -10.17 1.94
CA ALA A 117 0.27 -10.86 2.19
C ALA A 117 0.30 -11.68 3.49
N TYR A 118 -0.87 -11.88 4.11
CA TYR A 118 -1.09 -12.65 5.35
C TYR A 118 -2.19 -13.70 5.13
N ALA A 119 -2.79 -14.24 6.19
CA ALA A 119 -3.98 -15.08 6.09
C ALA A 119 -5.24 -14.23 5.92
N GLY A 120 -6.01 -14.48 4.86
CA GLY A 120 -7.27 -13.82 4.52
C GLY A 120 -8.50 -14.72 4.67
N ASP A 121 -9.68 -14.21 4.30
CA ASP A 121 -10.92 -15.00 4.18
C ASP A 121 -10.95 -15.84 2.89
N LEU A 122 -10.23 -15.35 1.87
CA LEU A 122 -10.06 -15.98 0.57
C LEU A 122 -8.64 -16.53 0.45
N THR A 123 -8.51 -17.73 -0.13
CA THR A 123 -7.22 -18.43 -0.31
C THR A 123 -6.94 -18.83 -1.75
N ASP A 124 -7.99 -18.92 -2.57
CA ASP A 124 -7.87 -19.23 -3.99
C ASP A 124 -7.37 -18.01 -4.78
N PHE A 125 -6.31 -18.22 -5.57
CA PHE A 125 -5.57 -17.13 -6.20
C PHE A 125 -6.38 -16.43 -7.30
N ASP A 126 -7.17 -17.19 -8.05
CA ASP A 126 -8.04 -16.67 -9.11
C ASP A 126 -9.25 -15.93 -8.52
N THR A 127 -9.88 -16.51 -7.51
CA THR A 127 -10.96 -15.86 -6.77
C THR A 127 -10.50 -14.52 -6.20
N ILE A 128 -9.30 -14.46 -5.61
CA ILE A 128 -8.73 -13.19 -5.11
C ILE A 128 -8.46 -12.21 -6.25
N ALA A 129 -8.04 -12.68 -7.43
CA ALA A 129 -7.80 -11.83 -8.59
C ALA A 129 -9.10 -11.22 -9.15
N GLU A 130 -10.20 -11.98 -9.20
CA GLU A 130 -11.50 -11.44 -9.61
C GLU A 130 -12.05 -10.45 -8.58
N VAL A 131 -12.02 -10.80 -7.29
CA VAL A 131 -12.42 -9.87 -6.22
C VAL A 131 -11.58 -8.59 -6.24
N PHE A 132 -10.28 -8.68 -6.55
CA PHE A 132 -9.44 -7.51 -6.72
C PHE A 132 -9.98 -6.57 -7.81
N LYS A 133 -10.39 -7.12 -8.96
CA LYS A 133 -10.93 -6.32 -10.07
C LYS A 133 -12.26 -5.68 -9.67
N ASP A 134 -13.15 -6.43 -9.01
CA ASP A 134 -14.42 -5.90 -8.51
C ASP A 134 -14.19 -4.72 -7.53
N LEU A 135 -13.26 -4.87 -6.60
CA LEU A 135 -12.91 -3.80 -5.66
C LEU A 135 -12.24 -2.61 -6.36
N ALA A 136 -11.45 -2.83 -7.40
CA ALA A 136 -10.86 -1.75 -8.19
C ALA A 136 -11.94 -0.99 -8.98
N GLU A 137 -12.95 -1.67 -9.55
CA GLU A 137 -14.13 -1.03 -10.16
C GLU A 137 -14.86 -0.14 -9.16
N MET A 138 -15.05 -0.61 -7.91
CA MET A 138 -15.63 0.23 -6.87
C MET A 138 -14.84 1.52 -6.68
N VAL A 139 -13.50 1.47 -6.59
CA VAL A 139 -12.69 2.69 -6.42
C VAL A 139 -12.70 3.58 -7.67
N ILE A 140 -12.79 3.00 -8.87
CA ILE A 140 -12.91 3.76 -10.13
C ILE A 140 -14.20 4.59 -10.13
N ASP A 141 -15.32 4.03 -9.65
CA ASP A 141 -16.62 4.72 -9.64
C ASP A 141 -16.65 5.96 -8.74
N TRP A 142 -15.69 6.09 -7.81
CA TRP A 142 -15.51 7.29 -7.00
C TRP A 142 -14.77 8.42 -7.72
N ASP A 143 -14.16 8.17 -8.87
CA ASP A 143 -13.42 9.16 -9.67
C ASP A 143 -12.31 9.87 -8.87
N VAL A 144 -11.57 9.10 -8.08
CA VAL A 144 -10.46 9.60 -7.24
C VAL A 144 -9.14 8.90 -7.55
N PRO A 145 -7.99 9.55 -7.27
CA PRO A 145 -6.70 8.89 -7.42
C PRO A 145 -6.54 7.68 -6.49
N PHE A 146 -5.95 6.60 -7.00
CA PHE A 146 -5.64 5.40 -6.22
C PHE A 146 -4.46 4.62 -6.83
N SER A 147 -3.91 3.68 -6.05
CA SER A 147 -2.83 2.81 -6.51
C SER A 147 -3.26 1.35 -6.60
N VAL A 148 -2.88 0.66 -7.68
CA VAL A 148 -2.96 -0.80 -7.82
C VAL A 148 -1.58 -1.38 -7.60
N ALA A 149 -1.42 -2.11 -6.49
CA ALA A 149 -0.16 -2.72 -6.09
C ALA A 149 -0.16 -4.23 -6.36
N THR A 150 0.41 -4.64 -7.51
CA THR A 150 0.38 -6.03 -7.96
C THR A 150 1.53 -6.36 -8.91
N HIS A 151 1.91 -7.64 -8.92
CA HIS A 151 2.77 -8.22 -9.95
C HIS A 151 2.03 -9.19 -10.86
N ASP A 152 0.71 -9.31 -10.69
CA ASP A 152 -0.09 -10.28 -11.43
C ASP A 152 -0.32 -9.78 -12.87
N PRO A 153 0.19 -10.52 -13.88
CA PRO A 153 0.05 -10.10 -15.28
C PRO A 153 -1.41 -10.05 -15.76
N ASP A 154 -2.33 -10.82 -15.17
CA ASP A 154 -3.76 -10.77 -15.51
C ASP A 154 -4.42 -9.49 -15.00
N ILE A 155 -4.08 -9.07 -13.78
CA ILE A 155 -4.58 -7.81 -13.21
C ILE A 155 -3.98 -6.64 -13.96
N LEU A 156 -2.68 -6.64 -14.25
CA LEU A 156 -2.03 -5.56 -15.00
C LEU A 156 -2.65 -5.38 -16.38
N ARG A 157 -2.81 -6.47 -17.14
CA ARG A 157 -3.50 -6.44 -18.44
C ARG A 157 -4.94 -5.94 -18.34
N TRP A 158 -5.65 -6.31 -17.29
CA TRP A 158 -7.02 -5.83 -17.06
C TRP A 158 -7.04 -4.32 -16.78
N VAL A 159 -6.17 -3.84 -15.88
CA VAL A 159 -6.05 -2.43 -15.54
C VAL A 159 -5.72 -1.59 -16.79
N GLU A 160 -4.74 -2.01 -17.59
CA GLU A 160 -4.35 -1.27 -18.79
C GLU A 160 -5.48 -1.13 -19.81
N ARG A 161 -6.37 -2.14 -19.91
CA ARG A 161 -7.55 -2.08 -20.77
C ARG A 161 -8.68 -1.25 -20.17
N ARG A 162 -8.83 -1.27 -18.85
CA ARG A 162 -9.98 -0.69 -18.15
C ARG A 162 -9.81 0.80 -17.84
N ILE A 163 -8.58 1.21 -17.51
CA ILE A 163 -8.27 2.54 -17.01
C ILE A 163 -7.34 3.25 -18.01
N SER A 164 -7.94 4.08 -18.86
CA SER A 164 -7.20 4.86 -19.86
C SER A 164 -6.67 6.19 -19.34
N ASP A 165 -7.12 6.64 -18.16
CA ASP A 165 -6.66 7.86 -17.54
C ASP A 165 -5.40 7.58 -16.69
N TYR A 166 -4.33 8.31 -17.01
CA TYR A 166 -3.00 8.12 -16.45
C TYR A 166 -2.80 8.97 -15.19
N ASP A 167 -3.68 9.94 -14.96
CA ASP A 167 -3.61 10.90 -13.85
C ASP A 167 -4.41 10.46 -12.61
N ILE A 168 -5.24 9.41 -12.73
CA ILE A 168 -5.95 8.81 -11.58
C ILE A 168 -5.26 7.55 -11.04
N LEU A 169 -4.53 6.81 -11.87
CA LEU A 169 -3.96 5.52 -11.47
C LEU A 169 -2.45 5.56 -11.29
N GLU A 170 -1.98 4.97 -10.20
CA GLU A 170 -0.57 4.56 -10.02
C GLU A 170 -0.44 3.03 -9.97
N LEU A 171 0.54 2.47 -10.66
CA LEU A 171 0.88 1.05 -10.61
C LEU A 171 2.09 0.83 -9.70
N ALA A 172 1.91 0.07 -8.62
CA ALA A 172 2.93 -0.11 -7.60
C ALA A 172 3.46 -1.55 -7.55
N PHE A 173 4.78 -1.68 -7.40
CA PHE A 173 5.51 -2.94 -7.50
C PHE A 173 6.53 -3.07 -6.38
N LEU A 174 6.87 -4.29 -5.98
CA LEU A 174 8.02 -4.54 -5.12
C LEU A 174 9.35 -4.40 -5.89
N LYS A 175 10.38 -3.92 -5.20
CA LYS A 175 11.74 -3.87 -5.75
C LYS A 175 12.26 -5.24 -6.21
N GLY A 176 12.83 -5.27 -7.41
CA GLY A 176 13.47 -6.45 -8.02
C GLY A 176 12.47 -7.54 -8.43
N LEU A 177 11.26 -7.14 -8.79
CA LEU A 177 10.24 -7.94 -9.45
C LEU A 177 9.59 -7.06 -10.53
N SER A 178 9.23 -7.68 -11.64
CA SER A 178 8.53 -7.02 -12.75
C SER A 178 9.32 -5.84 -13.33
N ASP A 179 10.63 -6.00 -13.49
CA ASP A 179 11.54 -4.89 -13.84
C ASP A 179 11.27 -4.40 -15.27
N GLU A 180 11.11 -5.31 -16.23
CA GLU A 180 10.79 -4.95 -17.62
C GLU A 180 9.41 -4.29 -17.72
N THR A 181 8.43 -4.79 -16.96
CA THR A 181 7.08 -4.25 -16.90
C THR A 181 7.07 -2.83 -16.33
N LYS A 182 7.80 -2.58 -15.23
CA LYS A 182 7.91 -1.24 -14.64
C LYS A 182 8.51 -0.23 -15.63
N GLU A 183 9.61 -0.59 -16.28
CA GLU A 183 10.28 0.27 -17.25
C GLU A 183 9.38 0.58 -18.46
N THR A 184 8.67 -0.43 -18.95
CA THR A 184 7.73 -0.29 -20.07
C THR A 184 6.58 0.64 -19.72
N LEU A 185 5.93 0.41 -18.56
CA LEU A 185 4.82 1.23 -18.08
C LEU A 185 5.26 2.68 -17.88
N ALA A 186 6.39 2.91 -17.20
CA ALA A 186 6.93 4.25 -16.97
C ALA A 186 7.25 4.96 -18.30
N SER A 187 7.89 4.25 -19.26
CA SER A 187 8.21 4.79 -20.58
C SER A 187 6.97 5.12 -21.42
N SER A 188 5.85 4.45 -21.15
CA SER A 188 4.55 4.76 -21.77
C SER A 188 3.83 5.96 -21.15
N GLY A 189 4.38 6.55 -20.08
CA GLY A 189 3.81 7.68 -19.36
C GLY A 189 2.95 7.30 -18.14
N ARG A 190 2.81 6.01 -17.82
CA ARG A 190 2.08 5.59 -16.61
C ARG A 190 2.85 6.00 -15.35
N ARG A 191 2.11 6.34 -14.29
CA ARG A 191 2.71 6.47 -12.95
C ARG A 191 3.05 5.10 -12.40
N VAL A 192 4.32 4.93 -12.05
CA VAL A 192 4.86 3.67 -11.54
C VAL A 192 5.60 3.95 -10.23
N ALA A 193 5.28 3.18 -9.20
CA ALA A 193 5.97 3.21 -7.90
C ALA A 193 6.71 1.90 -7.64
N GLU A 194 7.94 1.98 -7.12
CA GLU A 194 8.69 0.82 -6.64
C GLU A 194 8.83 0.88 -5.11
N TYR A 195 8.31 -0.12 -4.42
CA TYR A 195 8.43 -0.27 -2.97
C TYR A 195 9.84 -0.73 -2.60
N VAL A 196 10.60 0.17 -1.98
CA VAL A 196 11.98 -0.06 -1.54
C VAL A 196 12.03 -0.25 -0.03
N PRO A 197 12.22 -1.48 0.49
CA PRO A 197 12.32 -1.72 1.93
C PRO A 197 13.64 -1.16 2.48
N PHE A 198 13.56 -0.38 3.56
CA PHE A 198 14.71 0.18 4.26
C PHE A 198 14.80 -0.31 5.73
N GLY A 199 15.91 0.02 6.39
CA GLY A 199 16.17 -0.39 7.77
C GLY A 199 16.83 -1.78 7.89
N LYS A 200 17.21 -2.13 9.12
CA LYS A 200 18.01 -3.33 9.42
C LYS A 200 17.18 -4.61 9.52
N ASN A 201 15.90 -4.51 9.83
CA ASN A 201 15.03 -5.66 10.12
C ASN A 201 14.23 -6.09 8.89
N LYS A 202 14.89 -6.76 7.93
CA LYS A 202 14.28 -7.18 6.65
C LYS A 202 13.69 -8.59 6.64
N GLU A 203 13.99 -9.40 7.65
CA GLU A 203 13.63 -10.83 7.69
C GLU A 203 12.15 -11.10 7.43
N GLY A 204 11.26 -10.35 8.09
CA GLY A 204 9.82 -10.53 7.91
C GLY A 204 9.32 -10.16 6.51
N TYR A 205 9.92 -9.15 5.88
CA TYR A 205 9.64 -8.79 4.49
C TYR A 205 10.12 -9.89 3.54
N ASP A 206 11.37 -10.34 3.71
CA ASP A 206 11.97 -11.36 2.85
C ASP A 206 11.25 -12.70 2.96
N ALA A 207 10.80 -13.08 4.16
CA ALA A 207 10.01 -14.29 4.39
C ALA A 207 8.69 -14.24 3.61
N ARG A 208 7.91 -13.15 3.73
CA ARG A 208 6.66 -12.99 2.98
C ARG A 208 6.89 -12.98 1.47
N ARG A 209 7.96 -12.33 0.99
CA ARG A 209 8.34 -12.33 -0.43
C ARG A 209 8.65 -13.74 -0.93
N ARG A 210 9.42 -14.53 -0.18
CA ARG A 210 9.70 -15.93 -0.52
C ARG A 210 8.44 -16.79 -0.56
N THR A 211 7.57 -16.66 0.44
CA THR A 211 6.28 -17.38 0.48
C THR A 211 5.41 -17.05 -0.72
N TYR A 212 5.32 -15.77 -1.09
CA TYR A 212 4.58 -15.33 -2.28
C TYR A 212 5.12 -15.98 -3.56
N LEU A 213 6.43 -15.91 -3.79
CA LEU A 213 7.06 -16.48 -4.99
C LEU A 213 6.94 -18.01 -5.05
N ALA A 214 7.10 -18.69 -3.91
CA ALA A 214 6.90 -20.14 -3.83
C ALA A 214 5.47 -20.53 -4.20
N ARG A 215 4.47 -19.77 -3.70
CA ARG A 215 3.06 -20.02 -4.00
C ARG A 215 2.74 -19.81 -5.47
N LEU A 216 3.30 -18.79 -6.11
CA LEU A 216 3.14 -18.60 -7.56
C LEU A 216 3.70 -19.79 -8.34
N ASN A 217 4.91 -20.25 -7.98
CA ASN A 217 5.56 -21.38 -8.63
C ASN A 217 4.74 -22.68 -8.50
N GLU A 218 4.16 -22.95 -7.32
CA GLU A 218 3.24 -24.08 -7.11
C GLU A 218 2.02 -24.05 -8.04
N LEU A 219 1.55 -22.84 -8.37
CA LEU A 219 0.40 -22.62 -9.26
C LEU A 219 0.79 -22.54 -10.74
N GLY A 220 2.06 -22.77 -11.09
CA GLY A 220 2.56 -22.60 -12.46
C GLY A 220 2.51 -21.15 -12.96
N ARG A 221 2.57 -20.18 -12.05
CA ARG A 221 2.51 -18.74 -12.33
C ARG A 221 3.84 -18.06 -12.07
N SER A 222 4.00 -16.90 -12.69
CA SER A 222 5.10 -15.98 -12.43
C SER A 222 4.58 -14.56 -12.24
N PRO A 223 5.33 -13.70 -11.53
CA PRO A 223 5.18 -12.25 -11.68
C PRO A 223 5.23 -11.86 -13.18
N ALA A 224 4.64 -10.72 -13.50
CA ALA A 224 4.94 -10.02 -14.75
C ALA A 224 6.47 -9.81 -14.89
N PRO A 225 7.02 -9.83 -16.12
CA PRO A 225 8.46 -9.74 -16.37
C PRO A 225 9.06 -8.44 -15.83
#